data_AF-X0GVK3-F1
#
_entry.id   AF-X0GVK3-F1
#
_cell.length_a   1.000
_cell.length_b   1.000
_cell.length_c   1.000
_cell.angle_alpha   90.00
_cell.angle_beta   90.00
_cell.angle_gamma   90.00
#
_symmetry.space_group_name_H-M   'P 1'
#
loop_
_entity.id
_entity.type
_entity.pdbx_description
1 polymer ?
#
loop_
_entity_poly.entity_id
_entity_poly.type
_entity_poly.pdbx_seq_one_letter_code
_entity_poly.pdbx_strand_id
1 'polypeptide(L)'
;MAIFKDLPVELIVTIMKYIDTPQDLSAMIHADPWLLHCLVANKKQVIKPHIENLLKAFGGHVSTASLLAARLRHAKQDPGFNGHMPHHREQMLSPILRAYINGHGTHRPFSHRASLATICALSTLAIDVGWLTTSYISQARAEILKYLRSSEDLPEVSPDEHQRFINTACRFESYVQAFFHIGQPLFARDMNIRYLLFSPSLCGAEGENDATDTFYSIAYYIYDQHCTMMQNIMSSLRIEVNKYVHYLTSQGLGMLLQLQSMTLHDQLRFVLWTFESILDSPYPNILIVHGIELYKIGTVEKHSWNPWVHCEYVFEITPDQWKWAESFWDSNRHLPM
;
A
#
# COMPACT_ATOMS: atom_id res chain seq x y z
N MET A 1 -21.27 -8.37 -37.90
CA MET A 1 -20.70 -7.65 -36.74
C MET A 1 -19.25 -7.35 -37.09
N ALA A 2 -18.82 -6.10 -37.01
CA ALA A 2 -17.42 -5.75 -37.23
C ALA A 2 -16.59 -6.29 -36.06
N ILE A 3 -15.50 -7.00 -36.37
CA ILE A 3 -14.57 -7.56 -35.39
C ILE A 3 -13.31 -6.68 -35.42
N PHE A 4 -12.57 -6.57 -34.32
CA PHE A 4 -11.33 -5.77 -34.31
C PHE A 4 -10.34 -6.16 -35.42
N LYS A 5 -10.35 -7.43 -35.85
CA LYS A 5 -9.57 -7.94 -36.99
C LYS A 5 -9.86 -7.26 -38.33
N ASP A 6 -11.02 -6.63 -38.48
CA ASP A 6 -11.42 -5.93 -39.70
C ASP A 6 -10.83 -4.51 -39.77
N LEU A 7 -10.27 -4.00 -38.66
CA LEU A 7 -9.63 -2.69 -38.60
C LEU A 7 -8.14 -2.77 -39.00
N PRO A 8 -7.62 -1.76 -39.71
CA PRO A 8 -6.19 -1.56 -39.87
C PRO A 8 -5.47 -1.52 -38.52
N VAL A 9 -4.28 -2.15 -38.45
CA VAL A 9 -3.46 -2.23 -37.23
C VAL A 9 -3.16 -0.82 -36.68
N GLU A 10 -2.98 0.17 -37.55
CA GLU A 10 -2.73 1.57 -37.20
C GLU A 10 -3.90 2.19 -36.42
N LEU A 11 -5.14 1.85 -36.78
CA LEU A 11 -6.33 2.32 -36.07
C LEU A 11 -6.45 1.64 -34.72
N ILE A 12 -6.18 0.33 -34.63
CA ILE A 12 -6.20 -0.41 -33.36
C ILE A 12 -5.14 0.11 -32.41
N VAL A 13 -3.92 0.34 -32.89
CA VAL A 13 -2.83 0.91 -32.09
C VAL A 13 -3.19 2.31 -31.60
N THR A 14 -3.88 3.10 -32.44
CA THR A 14 -4.39 4.41 -32.04
C THR A 14 -5.44 4.28 -30.93
N ILE A 15 -6.42 3.38 -31.09
CA ILE A 15 -7.43 3.12 -30.05
C ILE A 15 -6.76 2.72 -28.74
N MET A 16 -5.83 1.76 -28.77
CA MET A 16 -5.11 1.29 -27.58
C MET A 16 -4.34 2.38 -26.86
N LYS A 17 -3.79 3.37 -27.58
CA LYS A 17 -3.04 4.50 -26.99
C LYS A 17 -3.93 5.44 -26.17
N TYR A 18 -5.21 5.55 -26.55
CA TYR A 18 -6.17 6.46 -25.93
C TYR A 18 -7.07 5.78 -24.91
N ILE A 19 -6.81 4.52 -24.58
CA ILE A 19 -7.48 3.87 -23.47
C ILE A 19 -7.02 4.53 -22.17
N ASP A 20 -7.97 4.88 -21.30
CA ASP A 20 -7.70 5.66 -20.10
C ASP A 20 -6.82 4.90 -19.10
N THR A 21 -7.11 3.62 -18.87
CA THR A 21 -6.42 2.82 -17.86
C THR A 21 -5.73 1.57 -18.44
N PRO A 22 -4.57 1.16 -17.90
CA PRO A 22 -3.94 -0.11 -18.29
C PRO A 22 -4.85 -1.33 -18.06
N GLN A 23 -5.77 -1.25 -17.09
CA GLN A 23 -6.74 -2.28 -16.77
C GLN A 23 -7.75 -2.44 -17.90
N ASP A 24 -8.24 -1.34 -18.48
CA ASP A 24 -9.11 -1.37 -19.65
C ASP A 24 -8.38 -1.93 -20.87
N LEU A 25 -7.10 -1.61 -21.05
CA LEU A 25 -6.26 -2.20 -22.10
C LEU A 25 -6.12 -3.72 -21.90
N SER A 26 -5.92 -4.16 -20.66
CA SER A 26 -5.90 -5.59 -20.32
C SER A 26 -7.24 -6.25 -20.60
N ALA A 27 -8.36 -5.65 -20.17
CA ALA A 27 -9.70 -6.17 -20.41
C ALA A 27 -10.02 -6.28 -21.91
N MET A 28 -9.60 -5.28 -22.70
CA MET A 28 -9.74 -5.29 -24.16
C MET A 28 -9.02 -6.50 -24.78
N ILE A 29 -7.80 -6.81 -24.31
CA ILE A 29 -7.03 -7.97 -24.80
C ILE A 29 -7.65 -9.30 -24.37
N HIS A 30 -8.22 -9.36 -23.16
CA HIS A 30 -8.94 -10.56 -22.71
C HIS A 30 -10.22 -10.79 -23.53
N ALA A 31 -10.87 -9.73 -23.99
CA ALA A 31 -12.06 -9.82 -24.84
C ALA A 31 -11.74 -10.29 -26.27
N ASP A 32 -10.61 -9.87 -26.85
CA ASP A 32 -10.12 -10.37 -28.13
C ASP A 32 -8.59 -10.61 -28.10
N PRO A 33 -8.15 -11.87 -27.90
CA PRO A 33 -6.73 -12.22 -27.80
C PRO A 33 -5.89 -11.84 -29.02
N TRP A 34 -6.48 -11.60 -30.19
CA TRP A 34 -5.73 -11.15 -31.36
C TRP A 34 -5.08 -9.78 -31.14
N LEU A 35 -5.69 -8.93 -30.31
CA LEU A 35 -5.17 -7.63 -29.92
C LEU A 35 -3.84 -7.72 -29.18
N LEU A 36 -3.52 -8.86 -28.55
CA LEU A 36 -2.21 -9.09 -27.94
C LEU A 36 -1.09 -9.00 -28.99
N HIS A 37 -1.31 -9.50 -30.21
CA HIS A 37 -0.32 -9.40 -31.29
C HIS A 37 -0.07 -7.94 -31.69
N CYS A 38 -1.13 -7.16 -31.80
CA CYS A 38 -1.04 -5.72 -32.10
C CYS A 38 -0.27 -4.98 -31.01
N LEU A 39 -0.56 -5.29 -29.73
CA LEU A 39 0.15 -4.72 -28.59
C LEU A 39 1.64 -5.10 -28.60
N VAL A 40 1.97 -6.39 -28.77
CA VAL A 40 3.37 -6.86 -28.71
C VAL A 40 4.20 -6.21 -29.83
N ALA A 41 3.66 -6.12 -31.05
CA ALA A 41 4.33 -5.49 -32.17
C ALA A 41 4.54 -3.98 -31.98
N ASN A 42 3.63 -3.30 -31.27
CA ASN A 42 3.63 -1.85 -31.11
C ASN A 42 3.84 -1.39 -29.65
N LYS A 43 4.40 -2.28 -28.81
CA LYS A 43 4.36 -2.15 -27.34
C LYS A 43 4.90 -0.82 -26.85
N LYS A 44 6.04 -0.38 -27.39
CA LYS A 44 6.65 0.90 -27.01
C LYS A 44 5.69 2.07 -27.25
N GLN A 45 4.97 2.08 -28.36
CA GLN A 45 4.09 3.21 -28.71
C GLN A 45 2.81 3.20 -27.89
N VAL A 46 2.23 2.03 -27.64
CA VAL A 46 0.99 1.87 -26.86
C VAL A 46 1.23 2.10 -25.37
N ILE A 47 2.33 1.55 -24.83
CA ILE A 47 2.57 1.56 -23.38
C ILE A 47 3.22 2.86 -22.89
N LYS A 48 3.90 3.62 -23.76
CA LYS A 48 4.62 4.83 -23.35
C LYS A 48 3.74 5.86 -22.61
N PRO A 49 2.53 6.23 -23.08
CA PRO A 49 1.67 7.16 -22.36
C PRO A 49 1.29 6.67 -20.95
N HIS A 50 0.97 5.37 -20.80
CA HIS A 50 0.66 4.78 -19.50
C HIS A 50 1.86 4.84 -18.54
N ILE A 51 3.09 4.66 -19.05
CA ILE A 51 4.30 4.77 -18.24
C ILE A 51 4.56 6.21 -17.81
N GLU A 52 4.37 7.18 -18.71
CA GLU A 52 4.53 8.60 -18.38
C GLU A 52 3.53 9.03 -17.29
N ASN A 53 2.28 8.57 -17.39
CA ASN A 53 1.26 8.80 -16.36
C ASN A 53 1.64 8.16 -15.02
N LEU A 54 2.16 6.93 -15.03
CA LEU A 54 2.63 6.25 -13.82
C LEU A 54 3.83 6.96 -13.20
N LEU A 55 4.83 7.35 -14.00
CA LEU A 55 5.99 8.10 -13.50
C LEU A 55 5.53 9.39 -12.84
N LYS A 56 4.59 10.13 -13.47
CA LYS A 56 4.03 11.33 -12.87
C LYS A 56 3.33 11.05 -11.54
N ALA A 57 2.53 9.99 -11.45
CA ALA A 57 1.83 9.60 -10.22
C ALA A 57 2.79 9.19 -9.08
N PHE A 58 3.97 8.66 -9.43
CA PHE A 58 5.02 8.28 -8.47
C PHE A 58 6.10 9.35 -8.27
N GLY A 59 5.81 10.64 -8.52
CA GLY A 59 6.77 11.73 -8.25
C GLY A 59 7.95 11.84 -9.24
N GLY A 60 7.83 11.19 -10.40
CA GLY A 60 8.84 11.16 -11.46
C GLY A 60 9.66 9.87 -11.52
N HIS A 61 9.61 9.03 -10.48
CA HIS A 61 10.35 7.78 -10.42
C HIS A 61 9.57 6.66 -9.73
N VAL A 62 9.51 5.48 -10.37
CA VAL A 62 8.95 4.27 -9.73
C VAL A 62 10.04 3.60 -8.89
N SER A 63 9.92 3.71 -7.57
CA SER A 63 10.86 3.11 -6.63
C SER A 63 10.77 1.59 -6.58
N THR A 64 11.80 0.99 -5.99
CA THR A 64 11.86 -0.45 -5.73
C THR A 64 10.70 -0.93 -4.87
N ALA A 65 10.33 -0.17 -3.84
CA ALA A 65 9.16 -0.44 -3.00
C ALA A 65 7.87 -0.47 -3.82
N SER A 66 7.71 0.46 -4.77
CA SER A 66 6.52 0.52 -5.65
C SER A 66 6.41 -0.73 -6.54
N LEU A 67 7.54 -1.16 -7.13
CA LEU A 67 7.58 -2.38 -7.95
C LEU A 67 7.30 -3.64 -7.12
N LEU A 68 7.83 -3.70 -5.90
CA LEU A 68 7.61 -4.82 -4.99
C LEU A 68 6.13 -4.92 -4.61
N ALA A 69 5.53 -3.83 -4.13
CA ALA A 69 4.11 -3.75 -3.78
C ALA A 69 3.22 -4.21 -4.94
N ALA A 70 3.44 -3.67 -6.14
CA ALA A 70 2.67 -4.03 -7.33
C ALA A 70 2.79 -5.54 -7.67
N ARG A 71 3.99 -6.13 -7.58
CA ARG A 71 4.18 -7.56 -7.85
C ARG A 71 3.55 -8.44 -6.79
N LEU A 72 3.61 -8.06 -5.51
CA LEU A 72 2.97 -8.79 -4.42
C LEU A 72 1.44 -8.74 -4.57
N ARG A 73 0.87 -7.57 -4.89
CA ARG A 73 -0.57 -7.43 -5.21
C ARG A 73 -0.97 -8.33 -6.36
N HIS A 74 -0.23 -8.30 -7.46
CA HIS A 74 -0.51 -9.15 -8.61
C HIS A 74 -0.43 -10.64 -8.26
N ALA A 75 0.58 -11.06 -7.51
CA ALA A 75 0.73 -12.47 -7.10
C ALA A 75 -0.46 -12.96 -6.25
N LYS A 76 -1.06 -12.09 -5.45
CA LYS A 76 -2.24 -12.39 -4.63
C LYS A 76 -3.56 -12.45 -5.40
N GLN A 77 -3.59 -11.90 -6.62
CA GLN A 77 -4.74 -12.02 -7.51
C GLN A 77 -4.77 -13.38 -8.24
N ASP A 78 -3.69 -14.16 -8.17
CA ASP A 78 -3.64 -15.49 -8.75
C ASP A 78 -4.68 -16.41 -8.08
N PRO A 79 -5.55 -17.10 -8.85
CA PRO A 79 -6.55 -18.00 -8.28
C PRO A 79 -5.95 -19.09 -7.37
N GLY A 80 -4.72 -19.52 -7.65
CA GLY A 80 -3.98 -20.49 -6.84
C GLY A 80 -3.53 -19.95 -5.48
N PHE A 81 -3.45 -18.62 -5.31
CA PHE A 81 -3.05 -17.99 -4.05
C PHE A 81 -4.06 -18.23 -2.93
N ASN A 82 -5.36 -18.24 -3.27
CA ASN A 82 -6.45 -18.47 -2.32
C ASN A 82 -6.61 -19.95 -1.90
N GLY A 83 -5.72 -20.84 -2.36
CA GLY A 83 -5.67 -22.21 -1.89
C GLY A 83 -5.48 -22.31 -0.37
N HIS A 84 -5.90 -23.42 0.22
CA HIS A 84 -5.98 -23.59 1.68
C HIS A 84 -4.63 -23.73 2.43
N MET A 85 -3.49 -23.74 1.73
CA MET A 85 -2.20 -24.08 2.33
C MET A 85 -1.31 -22.84 2.55
N PRO A 86 -1.05 -22.41 3.80
CA PRO A 86 -0.24 -21.22 4.09
C PRO A 86 1.18 -21.29 3.54
N HIS A 87 1.82 -22.47 3.63
CA HIS A 87 3.16 -22.69 3.07
C HIS A 87 3.20 -22.51 1.55
N HIS A 88 2.09 -22.76 0.84
CA HIS A 88 2.03 -22.52 -0.60
C HIS A 88 2.09 -21.03 -0.92
N ARG A 89 1.39 -20.19 -0.14
CA ARG A 89 1.42 -18.73 -0.28
C ARG A 89 2.83 -18.19 -0.03
N GLU A 90 3.49 -18.66 1.04
CA GLU A 90 4.88 -18.30 1.33
C GLU A 90 5.82 -18.73 0.20
N GLN A 91 5.63 -19.91 -0.39
CA GLN A 91 6.40 -20.38 -1.55
C GLN A 91 6.18 -19.52 -2.80
N MET A 92 4.97 -18.99 -3.01
CA MET A 92 4.70 -18.07 -4.12
C MET A 92 5.33 -16.69 -3.92
N LEU A 93 5.32 -16.16 -2.68
CA LEU A 93 5.85 -14.83 -2.38
C LEU A 93 7.37 -14.81 -2.18
N SER A 94 7.95 -15.89 -1.64
CA SER A 94 9.38 -15.96 -1.29
C SER A 94 10.32 -15.62 -2.47
N PRO A 95 10.11 -16.13 -3.71
CA PRO A 95 10.94 -15.77 -4.85
C PRO A 95 10.87 -14.28 -5.20
N ILE A 96 9.69 -13.67 -5.05
CA ILE A 96 9.50 -12.24 -5.28
C ILE A 96 10.31 -11.47 -4.24
N LEU A 97 10.08 -11.75 -2.95
CA LEU A 97 10.78 -11.09 -1.85
C LEU A 97 12.30 -11.20 -2.00
N ARG A 98 12.83 -12.42 -2.18
CA ARG A 98 14.27 -12.66 -2.34
C ARG A 98 14.87 -11.93 -3.55
N ALA A 99 14.13 -11.80 -4.65
CA ALA A 99 14.62 -11.11 -5.84
C ALA A 99 14.80 -9.60 -5.63
N TYR A 100 13.92 -8.97 -4.84
CA TYR A 100 14.03 -7.54 -4.51
C TYR A 100 15.01 -7.28 -3.38
N ILE A 101 15.14 -8.22 -2.46
CA ILE A 101 16.05 -8.13 -1.32
C ILE A 101 17.51 -8.34 -1.74
N ASN A 102 17.79 -9.36 -2.55
CA ASN A 102 19.17 -9.74 -2.93
C ASN A 102 19.62 -9.11 -4.25
N GLY A 103 18.75 -8.36 -4.93
CA GLY A 103 19.03 -7.81 -6.25
C GLY A 103 19.82 -6.50 -6.19
N HIS A 104 21.05 -6.49 -6.70
CA HIS A 104 21.81 -5.25 -6.97
C HIS A 104 21.22 -4.37 -8.10
N GLY A 105 20.02 -4.72 -8.61
CA GLY A 105 19.47 -4.21 -9.87
C GLY A 105 18.19 -3.39 -9.73
N THR A 106 17.88 -2.91 -8.53
CA THR A 106 16.63 -2.21 -8.23
C THR A 106 16.53 -0.80 -8.83
N HIS A 107 17.62 -0.32 -9.45
CA HIS A 107 17.69 0.95 -10.19
C HIS A 107 17.37 0.83 -11.69
N ARG A 108 16.91 -0.33 -12.20
CA ARG A 108 16.52 -0.41 -13.62
C ARG A 108 15.34 0.53 -13.87
N PRO A 109 15.45 1.47 -14.83
CA PRO A 109 14.37 2.41 -15.10
C PRO A 109 13.12 1.64 -15.55
N PHE A 110 12.00 1.94 -14.88
CA PHE A 110 10.70 1.46 -15.30
C PHE A 110 10.45 1.87 -16.75
N SER A 111 10.10 0.90 -17.61
CA SER A 111 10.08 1.11 -19.05
C SER A 111 9.02 0.24 -19.73
N HIS A 112 8.75 0.53 -21.00
CA HIS A 112 7.77 -0.19 -21.85
C HIS A 112 8.02 -1.69 -21.96
N ARG A 113 9.16 -2.19 -21.48
CA ARG A 113 9.46 -3.62 -21.42
C ARG A 113 8.75 -4.33 -20.28
N ALA A 114 8.28 -3.62 -19.25
CA ALA A 114 7.48 -4.19 -18.16
C ALA A 114 6.26 -4.98 -18.69
N SER A 115 5.83 -6.01 -17.98
CA SER A 115 4.64 -6.77 -18.35
C SER A 115 3.40 -5.90 -18.18
N LEU A 116 2.34 -6.16 -18.97
CA LEU A 116 1.07 -5.45 -18.84
C LEU A 116 0.47 -5.65 -17.44
N ALA A 117 0.62 -6.86 -16.89
CA ALA A 117 0.27 -7.18 -15.51
C ALA A 117 0.95 -6.26 -14.48
N THR A 118 2.25 -6.03 -14.58
CA THR A 118 2.97 -5.10 -13.69
C THR A 118 2.46 -3.66 -13.87
N ILE A 119 2.18 -3.23 -15.10
CA ILE A 119 1.67 -1.89 -15.39
C ILE A 119 0.26 -1.70 -14.79
N CYS A 120 -0.62 -2.70 -14.90
CA CYS A 120 -1.94 -2.70 -14.28
C CYS A 120 -1.84 -2.63 -12.75
N ALA A 121 -0.99 -3.48 -12.15
CA ALA A 121 -0.82 -3.50 -10.71
C ALA A 121 -0.24 -2.17 -10.17
N LEU A 122 0.73 -1.58 -10.87
CA LEU A 122 1.26 -0.24 -10.54
C LEU A 122 0.21 0.85 -10.70
N SER A 123 -0.66 0.77 -11.71
CA SER A 123 -1.73 1.74 -11.91
C SER A 123 -2.76 1.72 -10.79
N THR A 124 -3.17 0.54 -10.33
CA THR A 124 -4.05 0.44 -9.16
C THR A 124 -3.34 0.94 -7.90
N LEU A 125 -2.07 0.60 -7.71
CA LEU A 125 -1.27 1.10 -6.59
C LEU A 125 -1.11 2.62 -6.59
N ALA A 126 -0.90 3.22 -7.75
CA ALA A 126 -0.74 4.67 -7.90
C ALA A 126 -1.97 5.45 -7.44
N ILE A 127 -3.18 4.90 -7.66
CA ILE A 127 -4.43 5.49 -7.19
C ILE A 127 -4.46 5.48 -5.65
N ASP A 128 -4.23 4.31 -5.05
CA ASP A 128 -4.26 4.13 -3.60
C ASP A 128 -3.21 5.01 -2.88
N VAL A 129 -1.97 4.99 -3.37
CA VAL A 129 -0.86 5.75 -2.81
C VAL A 129 -1.07 7.25 -3.03
N GLY A 130 -1.50 7.67 -4.22
CA GLY A 130 -1.77 9.08 -4.50
C GLY A 130 -2.85 9.65 -3.58
N TRP A 131 -3.93 8.89 -3.37
CA TRP A 131 -4.99 9.28 -2.45
C TRP A 131 -4.49 9.37 -1.01
N LEU A 132 -3.76 8.36 -0.53
CA LEU A 132 -3.21 8.32 0.82
C LEU A 132 -2.27 9.50 1.08
N THR A 133 -1.29 9.69 0.19
CA THR A 133 -0.30 10.77 0.28
C THR A 133 -0.98 12.13 0.30
N THR A 134 -1.94 12.37 -0.60
CA THR A 134 -2.68 13.65 -0.64
C THR A 134 -3.47 13.88 0.64
N SER A 135 -4.16 12.85 1.13
CA SER A 135 -5.03 12.95 2.31
C SER A 135 -4.21 13.17 3.59
N TYR A 136 -3.12 12.42 3.75
CA TYR A 136 -2.26 12.54 4.93
C TYR A 136 -1.53 13.87 4.96
N ILE A 137 -0.95 14.31 3.84
CA ILE A 137 -0.32 15.64 3.73
C ILE A 137 -1.35 16.73 4.08
N SER A 138 -2.56 16.64 3.54
CA SER A 138 -3.60 17.64 3.80
C SER A 138 -3.99 17.69 5.27
N GLN A 139 -4.14 16.53 5.92
CA GLN A 139 -4.44 16.44 7.36
C GLN A 139 -3.28 17.00 8.20
N ALA A 140 -2.04 16.60 7.91
CA ALA A 140 -0.87 17.09 8.63
C ALA A 140 -0.73 18.61 8.54
N ARG A 141 -0.94 19.16 7.33
CA ARG A 141 -0.96 20.61 7.12
C ARG A 141 -2.08 21.29 7.90
N ALA A 142 -3.29 20.72 7.92
CA ALA A 142 -4.40 21.27 8.67
C ALA A 142 -4.13 21.29 10.18
N GLU A 143 -3.45 20.27 10.72
CA GLU A 143 -3.03 20.25 12.13
C GLU A 143 -1.97 21.31 12.41
N ILE A 144 -0.93 21.43 11.57
CA ILE A 144 0.10 22.46 11.71
C ILE A 144 -0.51 23.87 11.70
N LEU A 145 -1.48 24.12 10.81
CA LEU A 145 -2.16 25.42 10.69
C LEU A 145 -2.92 25.82 11.96
N LYS A 146 -3.37 24.89 12.80
CA LYS A 146 -4.02 25.24 14.08
C LYS A 146 -3.08 25.96 15.04
N TYR A 147 -1.77 25.76 14.87
CA TYR A 147 -0.75 26.32 15.75
C TYR A 147 0.03 27.48 15.10
N LEU A 148 -0.06 27.65 13.78
CA LEU A 148 0.47 28.80 13.07
C LEU A 148 -0.52 29.98 13.07
N ARG A 149 0.02 31.21 13.08
CA ARG A 149 -0.79 32.44 13.04
C ARG A 149 -1.29 32.79 11.64
N SER A 150 -0.62 32.31 10.58
CA SER A 150 -0.97 32.56 9.18
C SER A 150 -0.74 31.33 8.30
N SER A 151 -1.55 31.17 7.25
CA SER A 151 -1.38 30.10 6.25
C SER A 151 -0.22 30.36 5.28
N GLU A 152 0.26 31.60 5.18
CA GLU A 152 1.39 31.97 4.31
C GLU A 152 2.73 31.44 4.85
N ASP A 153 2.79 31.07 6.13
CA ASP A 153 3.99 30.57 6.80
C ASP A 153 4.23 29.07 6.58
N LEU A 154 3.30 28.36 5.92
CA LEU A 154 3.39 26.91 5.73
C LEU A 154 4.09 26.59 4.39
N PRO A 155 5.33 26.06 4.41
CA PRO A 155 6.05 25.78 3.18
C PRO A 155 5.34 24.73 2.32
N GLU A 156 5.50 24.85 0.99
CA GLU A 156 5.08 23.80 0.07
C GLU A 156 5.89 22.53 0.29
N VAL A 157 5.22 21.38 0.16
CA VAL A 157 5.85 20.06 0.25
C VAL A 157 6.85 19.95 -0.89
N SER A 158 8.11 19.69 -0.55
CA SER A 158 9.17 19.52 -1.54
C SER A 158 8.93 18.26 -2.38
N PRO A 159 9.47 18.18 -3.61
CA PRO A 159 9.42 16.95 -4.39
C PRO A 159 10.03 15.75 -3.64
N ASP A 160 11.07 15.98 -2.84
CA ASP A 160 11.75 14.93 -2.07
C ASP A 160 10.89 14.46 -0.88
N GLU A 161 10.23 15.38 -0.17
CA GLU A 161 9.25 15.06 0.87
C GLU A 161 8.08 14.27 0.30
N HIS A 162 7.52 14.71 -0.83
CA HIS A 162 6.44 14.00 -1.51
C HIS A 162 6.87 12.59 -1.95
N GLN A 163 8.10 12.46 -2.45
CA GLN A 163 8.65 11.15 -2.83
C GLN A 163 8.85 10.23 -1.63
N ARG A 164 9.25 10.76 -0.45
CA ARG A 164 9.31 9.99 0.80
C ARG A 164 7.93 9.43 1.16
N PHE A 165 6.88 10.26 1.18
CA PHE A 165 5.51 9.76 1.42
C PHE A 165 5.12 8.60 0.49
N ILE A 166 5.35 8.78 -0.82
CA ILE A 166 5.04 7.76 -1.83
C ILE A 166 5.83 6.47 -1.56
N ASN A 167 7.14 6.57 -1.32
CA ASN A 167 7.99 5.42 -1.09
C ASN A 167 7.59 4.66 0.18
N THR A 168 7.31 5.39 1.26
CA THR A 168 6.86 4.81 2.51
C THR A 168 5.49 4.16 2.39
N ALA A 169 4.53 4.79 1.68
CA ALA A 169 3.22 4.18 1.41
C ALA A 169 3.36 2.87 0.62
N CYS A 170 4.22 2.84 -0.40
CA CYS A 170 4.55 1.62 -1.13
C CYS A 170 5.29 0.58 -0.27
N ARG A 171 6.13 1.01 0.68
CA ARG A 171 6.79 0.11 1.64
C ARG A 171 5.78 -0.51 2.60
N PHE A 172 4.85 0.28 3.15
CA PHE A 172 3.74 -0.19 3.94
C PHE A 172 2.90 -1.22 3.17
N GLU A 173 2.51 -0.88 1.95
CA GLU A 173 1.76 -1.81 1.09
C GLU A 173 2.55 -3.10 0.84
N SER A 174 3.84 -3.01 0.51
CA SER A 174 4.70 -4.19 0.32
C SER A 174 4.73 -5.06 1.56
N TYR A 175 4.84 -4.46 2.74
CA TYR A 175 4.86 -5.15 4.02
C TYR A 175 3.57 -5.93 4.25
N VAL A 176 2.44 -5.25 4.10
CA VAL A 176 1.13 -5.85 4.31
C VAL A 176 0.88 -6.97 3.30
N GLN A 177 1.24 -6.74 2.03
CA GLN A 177 1.06 -7.75 1.00
C GLN A 177 1.99 -8.95 1.14
N ALA A 178 3.18 -8.78 1.72
CA ALA A 178 4.12 -9.87 1.98
C ALA A 178 3.70 -10.74 3.16
N PHE A 179 3.19 -10.13 4.23
CA PHE A 179 3.12 -10.78 5.55
C PHE A 179 1.71 -11.06 6.07
N PHE A 180 0.66 -10.61 5.40
CA PHE A 180 -0.71 -10.85 5.85
C PHE A 180 -1.60 -11.33 4.70
N HIS A 181 -2.51 -12.26 5.00
CA HIS A 181 -3.57 -12.64 4.07
C HIS A 181 -4.82 -13.02 4.85
N ILE A 182 -5.90 -12.24 4.73
CA ILE A 182 -7.17 -12.48 5.43
C ILE A 182 -6.94 -12.71 6.95
N GLY A 183 -6.19 -11.80 7.58
CA GLY A 183 -5.84 -11.90 9.01
C GLY A 183 -4.79 -12.95 9.36
N GLN A 184 -4.45 -13.88 8.45
CA GLN A 184 -3.41 -14.86 8.67
C GLN A 184 -2.01 -14.23 8.47
N PRO A 185 -1.11 -14.35 9.45
CA PRO A 185 0.29 -13.99 9.25
C PRO A 185 1.02 -15.00 8.35
N LEU A 186 1.78 -14.47 7.40
CA LEU A 186 2.73 -15.20 6.57
C LEU A 186 4.15 -14.92 7.05
N PHE A 187 5.05 -15.89 6.88
CA PHE A 187 6.44 -15.84 7.32
C PHE A 187 6.55 -15.49 8.81
N ALA A 188 5.71 -16.11 9.65
CA ALA A 188 5.58 -15.68 11.04
C ALA A 188 6.94 -15.69 11.75
N ARG A 189 7.68 -16.79 11.68
CA ARG A 189 8.95 -16.93 12.38
C ARG A 189 10.19 -16.45 11.60
N ASP A 190 10.02 -15.91 10.39
CA ASP A 190 11.15 -15.50 9.54
C ASP A 190 11.42 -14.00 9.70
N MET A 191 12.13 -13.66 10.77
CA MET A 191 12.52 -12.27 11.05
C MET A 191 13.47 -11.70 9.99
N ASN A 192 14.31 -12.55 9.37
CA ASN A 192 15.25 -12.11 8.35
C ASN A 192 14.50 -11.48 7.18
N ILE A 193 13.51 -12.16 6.61
CA ILE A 193 12.73 -11.62 5.48
C ILE A 193 12.01 -10.31 5.86
N ARG A 194 11.59 -10.17 7.12
CA ARG A 194 10.87 -8.98 7.60
C ARG A 194 11.77 -7.77 7.77
N TYR A 195 12.95 -7.93 8.38
CA TYR A 195 13.95 -6.85 8.48
C TYR A 195 14.42 -6.38 7.11
N LEU A 196 14.46 -7.29 6.12
CA LEU A 196 14.92 -6.96 4.78
C LEU A 196 14.01 -5.95 4.05
N LEU A 197 12.74 -5.76 4.47
CA LEU A 197 11.89 -4.67 3.95
C LEU A 197 12.27 -3.27 4.46
N PHE A 198 13.06 -3.20 5.53
CA PHE A 198 13.65 -1.96 6.05
C PHE A 198 15.09 -1.76 5.58
N SER A 199 15.57 -2.60 4.67
CA SER A 199 16.92 -2.46 4.12
C SER A 199 17.06 -1.16 3.30
N PRO A 200 18.28 -0.58 3.23
CA PRO A 200 18.51 0.68 2.49
C PRO A 200 18.08 0.64 1.02
N SER A 201 18.10 -0.54 0.39
CA SER A 201 17.68 -0.71 -1.01
C SER A 201 16.19 -0.45 -1.25
N LEU A 202 15.36 -0.55 -0.21
CA LEU A 202 13.92 -0.30 -0.24
C LEU A 202 13.54 1.04 0.39
N CYS A 203 14.32 1.53 1.35
CA CYS A 203 14.10 2.81 2.03
C CYS A 203 14.65 4.02 1.24
N GLY A 204 15.50 3.79 0.23
CA GLY A 204 16.06 4.87 -0.57
C GLY A 204 17.15 5.62 0.20
N ALA A 205 17.16 6.96 0.11
CA ALA A 205 18.14 7.80 0.80
C ALA A 205 17.82 8.00 2.30
N GLU A 206 16.72 7.44 2.80
CA GLU A 206 16.35 7.47 4.22
C GLU A 206 17.33 6.64 5.06
N GLY A 207 17.72 7.17 6.22
CA GLY A 207 18.44 6.38 7.24
C GLY A 207 17.52 5.31 7.86
N GLU A 208 18.09 4.33 8.55
CA GLU A 208 17.31 3.21 9.15
C GLU A 208 16.28 3.67 10.20
N ASN A 209 16.63 4.66 11.02
CA ASN A 209 15.72 5.27 11.99
C ASN A 209 14.58 6.03 11.28
N ASP A 210 14.92 6.85 10.29
CA ASP A 210 13.95 7.62 9.48
C ASP A 210 12.98 6.69 8.73
N ALA A 211 13.47 5.57 8.22
CA ALA A 211 12.67 4.54 7.56
C ALA A 211 11.67 3.86 8.52
N THR A 212 12.06 3.64 9.77
CA THR A 212 11.18 3.04 10.77
C THR A 212 10.08 4.03 11.16
N ASP A 213 10.45 5.28 11.44
CA ASP A 213 9.53 6.33 11.87
C ASP A 213 8.52 6.68 10.79
N THR A 214 8.96 6.88 9.55
CA THR A 214 8.07 7.12 8.41
C THR A 214 7.11 5.96 8.18
N PHE A 215 7.60 4.71 8.27
CA PHE A 215 6.76 3.51 8.08
C PHE A 215 5.61 3.48 9.09
N TYR A 216 5.93 3.67 10.37
CA TYR A 216 4.93 3.64 11.42
C TYR A 216 4.01 4.85 11.41
N SER A 217 4.48 6.00 10.91
CA SER A 217 3.64 7.17 10.67
C SER A 217 2.52 6.86 9.68
N ILE A 218 2.80 6.13 8.59
CA ILE A 218 1.77 5.71 7.62
C ILE A 218 0.87 4.62 8.20
N ALA A 219 1.45 3.61 8.87
CA ALA A 219 0.69 2.53 9.47
C ALA A 219 -0.32 3.05 10.50
N TYR A 220 0.11 3.99 11.35
CA TYR A 220 -0.74 4.62 12.35
C TYR A 220 -1.82 5.50 11.71
N TYR A 221 -1.47 6.32 10.70
CA TYR A 221 -2.45 7.12 9.99
C TYR A 221 -3.59 6.25 9.43
N ILE A 222 -3.27 5.14 8.76
CA ILE A 222 -4.27 4.21 8.22
C ILE A 222 -5.12 3.59 9.34
N TYR A 223 -4.47 3.18 10.43
CA TYR A 223 -5.17 2.68 11.62
C TYR A 223 -6.14 3.71 12.19
N ASP A 224 -5.74 4.97 12.33
CA ASP A 224 -6.56 6.08 12.83
C ASP A 224 -7.76 6.38 11.91
N GLN A 225 -7.55 6.36 10.58
CA GLN A 225 -8.64 6.50 9.61
C GLN A 225 -9.67 5.36 9.76
N HIS A 226 -9.20 4.12 9.92
CA HIS A 226 -10.09 2.99 10.18
C HIS A 226 -10.79 3.11 11.54
N CYS A 227 -10.11 3.55 12.60
CA CYS A 227 -10.71 3.82 13.91
C CYS A 227 -11.82 4.86 13.80
N THR A 228 -11.57 5.99 13.13
CA THR A 228 -12.56 7.06 12.95
C THR A 228 -13.79 6.56 12.20
N MET A 229 -13.58 5.84 11.10
CA MET A 229 -14.68 5.23 10.35
C MET A 229 -15.46 4.21 11.18
N MET A 230 -14.75 3.39 11.97
CA MET A 230 -15.36 2.40 12.84
C MET A 230 -16.11 3.02 14.01
N GLN A 231 -15.64 4.11 14.61
CA GLN A 231 -16.38 4.79 15.69
C GLN A 231 -17.78 5.21 15.23
N ASN A 232 -17.90 5.73 14.01
CA ASN A 232 -19.19 6.10 13.43
C ASN A 232 -20.13 4.89 13.29
N ILE A 233 -19.61 3.76 12.82
CA ILE A 233 -20.39 2.52 12.63
C ILE A 233 -20.70 1.82 13.96
N MET A 234 -19.71 1.74 14.85
CA MET A 234 -19.73 0.92 16.04
C MET A 234 -20.40 1.58 17.24
N SER A 235 -20.50 2.91 17.26
CA SER A 235 -21.44 3.63 18.14
C SER A 235 -22.86 3.06 18.04
N SER A 236 -23.20 2.47 16.88
CA SER A 236 -24.48 1.81 16.62
C SER A 236 -24.51 0.31 16.97
N LEU A 237 -23.36 -0.36 17.18
CA LEU A 237 -23.27 -1.84 17.23
C LEU A 237 -22.62 -2.45 18.49
N ARG A 238 -21.98 -1.69 19.40
CA ARG A 238 -21.34 -2.20 20.65
C ARG A 238 -20.36 -3.38 20.45
N ILE A 239 -19.45 -3.25 19.49
CA ILE A 239 -18.51 -4.30 19.05
C ILE A 239 -17.07 -4.03 19.57
N GLU A 240 -16.20 -5.05 19.63
CA GLU A 240 -14.77 -4.95 19.97
C GLU A 240 -13.94 -4.34 18.79
N VAL A 241 -13.65 -3.03 18.85
CA VAL A 241 -13.11 -2.20 17.73
C VAL A 241 -11.72 -2.66 17.27
N ASN A 242 -10.85 -2.99 18.22
CA ASN A 242 -9.43 -3.02 17.98
C ASN A 242 -8.99 -4.18 17.07
N LYS A 243 -9.61 -5.36 17.23
CA LYS A 243 -9.36 -6.53 16.37
C LYS A 243 -9.72 -6.26 14.93
N TYR A 244 -10.87 -5.60 14.75
CA TYR A 244 -11.41 -5.30 13.44
C TYR A 244 -10.56 -4.27 12.71
N VAL A 245 -10.21 -3.17 13.37
CA VAL A 245 -9.34 -2.14 12.79
C VAL A 245 -7.98 -2.73 12.39
N HIS A 246 -7.39 -3.60 13.22
CA HIS A 246 -6.15 -4.27 12.84
C HIS A 246 -6.30 -5.16 11.60
N TYR A 247 -7.38 -5.95 11.54
CA TYR A 247 -7.68 -6.74 10.36
C TYR A 247 -7.73 -5.85 9.10
N LEU A 248 -8.42 -4.70 9.17
CA LEU A 248 -8.50 -3.76 8.06
C LEU A 248 -7.12 -3.22 7.64
N THR A 249 -6.32 -2.74 8.60
CA THR A 249 -4.96 -2.27 8.35
C THR A 249 -4.08 -3.37 7.71
N SER A 250 -4.30 -4.63 8.08
CA SER A 250 -3.60 -5.80 7.51
C SER A 250 -4.07 -6.22 6.11
N GLN A 251 -5.09 -5.57 5.53
CA GLN A 251 -5.49 -5.78 4.14
C GLN A 251 -4.79 -4.81 3.17
N GLY A 252 -4.11 -3.77 3.67
CA GLY A 252 -3.34 -2.81 2.89
C GLY A 252 -4.17 -1.62 2.44
N LEU A 253 -3.57 -0.75 1.62
CA LEU A 253 -4.13 0.54 1.22
C LEU A 253 -5.47 0.43 0.48
N GLY A 254 -5.62 -0.61 -0.34
CA GLY A 254 -6.85 -0.83 -1.11
C GLY A 254 -8.09 -0.97 -0.23
N MET A 255 -7.95 -1.55 0.98
CA MET A 255 -9.05 -1.70 1.93
C MET A 255 -9.52 -0.35 2.49
N LEU A 256 -8.57 0.56 2.77
CA LEU A 256 -8.90 1.91 3.25
C LEU A 256 -9.72 2.68 2.20
N LEU A 257 -9.23 2.76 0.97
CA LEU A 257 -9.94 3.45 -0.11
C LEU A 257 -11.29 2.79 -0.41
N GLN A 258 -11.34 1.46 -0.45
CA GLN A 258 -12.56 0.73 -0.70
C GLN A 258 -13.63 1.11 0.32
N LEU A 259 -13.29 1.09 1.61
CA LEU A 259 -14.26 1.42 2.66
C LEU A 259 -14.66 2.90 2.65
N GLN A 260 -13.74 3.82 2.39
CA GLN A 260 -14.08 5.25 2.27
C GLN A 260 -14.97 5.57 1.08
N SER A 261 -14.91 4.76 0.02
CA SER A 261 -15.79 4.90 -1.15
C SER A 261 -17.19 4.32 -0.95
N MET A 262 -17.40 3.49 0.08
CA MET A 262 -18.68 2.86 0.37
C MET A 262 -19.67 3.83 1.02
N THR A 263 -20.96 3.61 0.77
CA THR A 263 -22.02 4.27 1.54
C THR A 263 -22.03 3.75 2.98
N LEU A 264 -22.59 4.51 3.93
CA LEU A 264 -22.72 4.05 5.32
C LEU A 264 -23.46 2.70 5.42
N HIS A 265 -24.46 2.48 4.56
CA HIS A 265 -25.20 1.22 4.51
C HIS A 265 -24.31 0.04 4.07
N ASP A 266 -23.49 0.23 3.04
CA ASP A 266 -22.58 -0.80 2.55
C ASP A 266 -21.44 -1.06 3.54
N GLN A 267 -20.94 -0.02 4.20
CA GLN A 267 -19.97 -0.16 5.28
C GLN A 267 -20.54 -0.98 6.45
N LEU A 268 -21.79 -0.70 6.87
CA LEU A 268 -22.47 -1.47 7.91
C LEU A 268 -22.60 -2.94 7.52
N ARG A 269 -23.03 -3.21 6.28
CA ARG A 269 -23.17 -4.57 5.76
C ARG A 269 -21.83 -5.29 5.70
N PHE A 270 -20.78 -4.61 5.24
CA PHE A 270 -19.43 -5.16 5.21
C PHE A 270 -18.96 -5.52 6.62
N VAL A 271 -19.07 -4.58 7.57
CA VAL A 271 -18.69 -4.79 8.98
C VAL A 271 -19.41 -5.98 9.57
N LEU A 272 -20.74 -6.07 9.44
CA LEU A 272 -21.49 -7.20 9.99
C LEU A 272 -21.03 -8.54 9.40
N TRP A 273 -20.76 -8.59 8.09
CA TRP A 273 -20.34 -9.82 7.42
C TRP A 273 -18.92 -10.27 7.80
N THR A 274 -17.99 -9.33 7.89
CA THR A 274 -16.58 -9.64 8.18
C THR A 274 -16.31 -9.76 9.67
N PHE A 275 -17.06 -9.04 10.52
CA PHE A 275 -16.84 -9.02 11.95
C PHE A 275 -17.00 -10.40 12.60
N GLU A 276 -18.04 -11.17 12.24
CA GLU A 276 -18.21 -12.55 12.74
C GLU A 276 -17.00 -13.41 12.36
N SER A 277 -16.52 -13.33 11.12
CA SER A 277 -15.36 -14.09 10.66
C SER A 277 -14.05 -13.71 11.39
N ILE A 278 -13.94 -12.47 11.87
CA ILE A 278 -12.75 -11.97 12.56
C ILE A 278 -12.77 -12.35 14.03
N LEU A 279 -13.94 -12.34 14.69
CA LEU A 279 -14.07 -12.81 16.07
C LEU A 279 -13.70 -14.28 16.22
N ASP A 280 -14.06 -15.11 15.23
CA ASP A 280 -13.76 -16.54 15.21
C ASP A 280 -12.35 -16.86 14.70
N SER A 281 -11.55 -15.84 14.36
CA SER A 281 -10.18 -16.02 13.87
C SER A 281 -9.30 -16.66 14.95
N PRO A 282 -8.57 -17.76 14.65
CA PRO A 282 -7.65 -18.38 15.59
C PRO A 282 -6.31 -17.61 15.71
N TYR A 283 -6.12 -16.55 14.93
CA TYR A 283 -4.87 -15.78 14.92
C TYR A 283 -4.85 -14.74 16.04
N PRO A 284 -3.70 -14.56 16.73
CA PRO A 284 -3.62 -13.66 17.87
C PRO A 284 -3.87 -12.21 17.47
N ASN A 285 -4.51 -11.45 18.37
CA ASN A 285 -4.67 -10.02 18.19
C ASN A 285 -3.31 -9.35 18.16
N ILE A 286 -3.10 -8.51 17.16
CA ILE A 286 -1.91 -7.71 17.04
C ILE A 286 -2.39 -6.25 17.07
N LEU A 287 -1.89 -5.46 18.01
CA LEU A 287 -2.36 -4.10 18.23
C LEU A 287 -1.23 -3.14 17.89
N ILE A 288 -1.51 -2.20 16.98
CA ILE A 288 -0.71 -0.99 16.79
C ILE A 288 -1.34 0.08 17.69
N VAL A 289 -1.18 -0.05 19.01
CA VAL A 289 -1.76 0.93 19.96
C VAL A 289 -0.69 1.37 20.94
N HIS A 290 -0.44 2.67 20.97
CA HIS A 290 0.44 3.29 21.95
C HIS A 290 -0.04 2.97 23.39
N GLY A 291 0.88 2.57 24.27
CA GLY A 291 0.59 2.23 25.66
C GLY A 291 -0.10 0.88 25.90
N ILE A 292 -0.34 0.07 24.86
CA ILE A 292 -0.89 -1.27 25.02
C ILE A 292 0.21 -2.32 24.84
N GLU A 293 0.71 -2.81 25.96
CA GLU A 293 1.55 -4.00 26.00
C GLU A 293 0.70 -5.23 25.69
N LEU A 294 0.89 -5.83 24.50
CA LEU A 294 0.13 -6.98 24.02
C LEU A 294 0.10 -8.17 25.01
N TYR A 295 1.18 -8.35 25.78
CA TYR A 295 1.27 -9.40 26.80
C TYR A 295 0.35 -9.16 28.01
N LYS A 296 -0.09 -7.92 28.27
CA LYS A 296 -1.02 -7.57 29.37
C LYS A 296 -2.48 -7.85 29.03
N ILE A 297 -2.84 -7.96 27.73
CA ILE A 297 -4.21 -8.28 27.29
C ILE A 297 -4.38 -9.79 26.99
N GLY A 298 -3.48 -10.63 27.50
CA GLY A 298 -3.70 -12.08 27.53
C GLY A 298 -3.54 -12.79 26.18
N THR A 299 -2.73 -12.28 25.25
CA THR A 299 -2.26 -13.11 24.13
C THR A 299 -1.27 -14.15 24.68
N VAL A 300 -1.62 -15.43 24.50
CA VAL A 300 -1.29 -16.56 25.40
C VAL A 300 0.14 -17.11 25.28
N GLU A 301 1.13 -16.32 24.86
CA GLU A 301 2.52 -16.77 24.84
C GLU A 301 3.45 -15.76 25.49
N LYS A 302 4.30 -16.23 26.40
CA LYS A 302 5.39 -15.47 27.06
C LYS A 302 6.40 -14.87 26.04
N HIS A 303 6.29 -15.28 24.77
CA HIS A 303 7.07 -14.82 23.62
C HIS A 303 6.14 -14.43 22.46
N SER A 304 4.99 -13.80 22.77
CA SER A 304 3.98 -13.38 21.79
C SER A 304 4.65 -12.72 20.59
N TRP A 305 4.51 -13.38 19.45
CA TRP A 305 5.12 -12.93 18.22
C TRP A 305 4.37 -11.70 17.67
N ASN A 306 5.10 -10.60 17.42
CA ASN A 306 4.55 -9.40 16.79
C ASN A 306 4.84 -9.42 15.28
N PRO A 307 3.82 -9.37 14.41
CA PRO A 307 4.04 -9.30 12.99
C PRO A 307 4.52 -7.93 12.52
N TRP A 308 4.60 -6.90 13.38
CA TRP A 308 5.15 -5.59 13.08
C TRP A 308 6.58 -5.53 13.62
N VAL A 309 7.56 -5.50 12.73
CA VAL A 309 8.99 -5.44 13.09
C VAL A 309 9.36 -4.02 13.50
N HIS A 310 10.18 -3.87 14.55
CA HIS A 310 10.49 -2.57 15.15
C HIS A 310 9.31 -1.89 15.87
N CYS A 311 8.32 -2.69 16.31
CA CYS A 311 7.14 -2.15 17.00
C CYS A 311 7.47 -1.47 18.33
N GLU A 312 8.64 -1.75 18.92
CA GLU A 312 9.14 -1.10 20.13
C GLU A 312 9.18 0.42 19.99
N TYR A 313 9.50 0.94 18.80
CA TYR A 313 9.54 2.38 18.50
C TYR A 313 8.14 3.01 18.46
N VAL A 314 7.10 2.23 18.12
CA VAL A 314 5.69 2.72 18.09
C VAL A 314 5.22 3.13 19.49
N PHE A 315 5.74 2.48 20.52
CA PHE A 315 5.38 2.79 21.91
C PHE A 315 6.12 4.01 22.45
N GLU A 316 7.16 4.48 21.77
CA GLU A 316 7.93 5.67 22.18
C GLU A 316 7.41 6.96 21.53
N ILE A 317 6.75 6.85 20.37
CA ILE A 317 6.21 7.99 19.63
C ILE A 317 4.79 8.32 20.09
N THR A 318 4.54 9.59 20.38
CA THR A 318 3.23 10.07 20.87
C THR A 318 2.19 10.11 19.74
N PRO A 319 0.90 9.88 20.04
CA PRO A 319 -0.19 9.97 19.05
C PRO A 319 -0.22 11.28 18.26
N ASP A 320 0.23 12.37 18.89
CA ASP A 320 0.26 13.68 18.25
C ASP A 320 1.31 13.71 17.15
N GLN A 321 2.56 13.27 17.38
CA GLN A 321 3.65 13.27 16.37
C GLN A 321 3.25 12.65 15.03
N TRP A 322 2.42 11.61 15.04
CA TRP A 322 1.88 11.02 13.81
C TRP A 322 0.99 11.97 13.03
N LYS A 323 0.13 12.75 13.71
CA LYS A 323 -0.78 13.70 13.04
C LYS A 323 -0.03 14.78 12.27
N TRP A 324 1.16 15.17 12.72
CA TRP A 324 1.98 16.21 12.09
C TRP A 324 2.83 15.67 10.95
N ALA A 325 2.94 14.35 10.80
CA ALA A 325 3.82 13.70 9.82
C ALA A 325 5.29 14.16 9.92
N GLU A 326 5.78 14.44 11.14
CA GLU A 326 7.11 15.01 11.40
C GLU A 326 8.25 14.25 10.72
N SER A 327 8.15 12.92 10.66
CA SER A 327 9.13 12.03 10.05
C SER A 327 9.32 12.25 8.54
N PHE A 328 8.39 12.91 7.86
CA PHE A 328 8.47 13.13 6.41
C PHE A 328 9.06 14.47 6.01
N TRP A 329 9.16 15.41 6.96
CA TRP A 329 9.58 16.77 6.67
C TRP A 329 11.08 16.94 6.81
N ASP A 330 11.66 17.81 6.00
CA ASP A 330 13.06 18.18 6.18
C ASP A 330 13.26 18.90 7.53
N SER A 331 14.21 18.41 8.33
CA SER A 331 14.49 18.88 9.70
C SER A 331 14.80 20.39 9.77
N ASN A 332 15.20 20.99 8.64
CA ASN A 332 15.57 22.40 8.52
C ASN A 332 14.41 23.33 8.12
N ARG A 333 13.20 22.82 7.84
CA ARG A 333 12.08 23.61 7.31
C ARG A 333 11.02 24.00 8.34
N HIS A 334 10.92 23.28 9.47
CA HIS A 334 9.76 23.36 10.36
C HIS A 334 10.08 23.62 11.83
N LEU A 335 11.19 24.30 12.12
CA LEU A 335 11.40 24.85 13.47
C LEU A 335 10.75 26.23 13.56
N PRO A 336 9.57 26.39 14.17
CA PRO A 336 9.27 27.63 14.87
C PRO A 336 10.20 27.68 16.10
N MET A 337 10.99 28.75 16.21
CA MET A 337 11.51 29.18 17.52
C MET A 337 10.36 29.57 18.44
#